data_AF-A0A836VCC8-F1
#
_entry.id   AF-A0A836VCC8-F1
#
_cell.length_a   1.000
_cell.length_b   1.000
_cell.length_c   1.000
_cell.angle_alpha   90.00
_cell.angle_beta   90.00
_cell.angle_gamma   90.00
#
_symmetry.space_group_name_H-M   'P 1'
#
loop_
_entity.id
_entity.type
_entity.pdbx_description
1 polymer ?
#
loop_
_entity_poly.entity_id
_entity_poly.type
_entity_poly.pdbx_seq_one_letter_code
_entity_poly.pdbx_strand_id
1 'polypeptide(L)' 'MARVCQVTGKKRMAGNSVSHSNRKTKRVQQPNLIKKRIYIPEEDRTVTLKLCARALRTMNKKGVQKYLKEQGIKI' A
#
# COMPACT_ATOMS: atom_id res chain seq x y z
N MET A 1 1.48 10.81 11.47
CA MET A 1 1.76 9.48 10.85
C MET A 1 2.06 9.63 9.37
N ALA A 2 3.17 9.07 8.89
CA ALA A 2 3.50 9.08 7.47
C ALA A 2 2.46 8.26 6.65
N ARG A 3 1.99 8.81 5.51
CA ARG A 3 1.10 8.08 4.57
C ARG A 3 1.92 7.12 3.71
N VAL A 4 2.38 6.03 4.33
CA VAL A 4 3.18 4.99 3.69
C VAL A 4 2.47 3.64 3.83
N CYS A 5 2.48 2.84 2.77
CA CYS A 5 2.02 1.44 2.85
C CYS A 5 3.07 0.61 3.58
N GLN A 6 2.68 -0.11 4.63
CA GLN A 6 3.61 -0.92 5.41
C GLN A 6 4.23 -2.08 4.63
N VAL A 7 3.47 -2.66 3.68
CA VAL A 7 3.94 -3.83 2.92
C VAL A 7 4.76 -3.47 1.68
N THR A 8 4.36 -2.44 0.94
CA THR A 8 5.00 -2.09 -0.36
C THR A 8 5.89 -0.86 -0.28
N GLY A 9 5.95 -0.18 0.86
CA GLY A 9 6.68 1.07 1.01
C GLY A 9 6.16 2.24 0.18
N LYS A 10 5.03 2.11 -0.52
CA LYS A 10 4.47 3.16 -1.38
C LYS A 10 4.25 4.46 -0.62
N LYS A 11 4.84 5.55 -1.12
CA LYS A 11 4.78 6.90 -0.54
C LYS A 11 3.96 7.82 -1.44
N ARG A 12 3.70 9.04 -0.93
CA ARG A 12 3.16 10.15 -1.72
C ARG A 12 4.08 10.46 -2.89
N MET A 13 3.50 10.79 -4.04
CA MET A 13 4.25 11.30 -5.20
C MET A 13 3.91 12.77 -5.39
N ALA A 14 4.91 13.58 -5.74
CA ALA A 14 4.70 14.95 -6.17
C ALA A 14 4.30 14.97 -7.65
N GLY A 15 3.35 15.82 -8.02
CA GLY A 15 2.91 15.99 -9.40
C GLY A 15 2.31 17.36 -9.64
N ASN A 16 1.79 17.58 -10.85
CA ASN A 16 1.07 18.80 -11.20
C ASN A 16 -0.37 18.47 -11.62
N SER A 17 -1.30 19.38 -11.35
CA SER A 17 -2.56 19.46 -12.10
C SER A 17 -2.30 20.34 -13.31
N VAL A 18 -2.69 19.89 -14.50
CA VAL A 18 -2.53 20.65 -15.76
C VAL A 18 -3.92 21.04 -16.23
N SER A 19 -4.18 22.34 -16.38
CA SER A 19 -5.43 22.83 -16.95
C SER A 19 -5.48 22.63 -18.47
N HIS A 20 -6.65 22.82 -19.07
CA HIS A 20 -6.80 22.86 -20.52
C HIS A 20 -5.88 23.91 -21.18
N SER A 21 -5.66 25.04 -20.51
CA SER A 21 -4.70 26.10 -20.89
C SER A 21 -3.24 25.82 -20.47
N ASN A 22 -2.90 24.59 -20.11
CA ASN A 22 -1.56 24.15 -19.68
C ASN A 22 -0.98 24.87 -18.45
N ARG A 23 -1.82 25.50 -17.61
CA ARG A 23 -1.36 26.03 -16.32
C ARG A 23 -1.08 24.87 -15.36
N LYS A 24 0.13 24.84 -14.81
CA LYS A 24 0.61 23.76 -13.93
C LYS A 24 0.55 24.20 -12.47
N THR A 25 -0.32 23.57 -11.68
CA THR A 25 -0.38 23.78 -10.22
C THR A 25 0.17 22.58 -9.48
N LYS A 26 1.00 22.78 -8.45
CA LYS A 26 1.56 21.68 -7.64
C LYS A 26 0.43 20.90 -6.96
N ARG A 27 0.48 19.58 -7.02
CA ARG A 27 -0.42 18.68 -6.29
C ARG A 27 0.34 17.49 -5.72
N VAL A 28 -0.22 16.88 -4.69
CA VAL A 28 0.31 15.65 -4.10
C VAL A 28 -0.61 14.49 -4.46
N GLN A 29 -0.05 13.44 -5.06
CA GLN A 29 -0.76 12.19 -5.31
C GLN A 29 -0.56 11.26 -4.10
N GLN A 30 -1.66 10.93 -3.43
CA GLN A 30 -1.64 10.12 -2.22
C GLN A 30 -1.94 8.66 -2.56
N PRO A 31 -1.25 7.68 -1.93
CA PRO A 31 -1.61 6.29 -2.05
C PRO A 31 -2.98 6.03 -1.38
N ASN A 32 -3.81 5.18 -2.01
CA ASN A 32 -5.05 4.69 -1.42
C ASN A 32 -4.73 3.70 -0.29
N LEU A 33 -4.66 4.20 0.95
CA LEU A 33 -4.32 3.45 2.15
C LEU A 33 -5.57 3.05 2.93
N ILE A 34 -5.69 1.77 3.24
CA ILE A 34 -6.79 1.16 3.97
C ILE A 34 -6.21 0.45 5.19
N LYS A 35 -6.79 0.64 6.37
CA LYS A 35 -6.47 -0.18 7.54
C LYS A 35 -7.31 -1.45 7.47
N LYS A 36 -6.68 -2.61 7.43
CA LYS A 36 -7.39 -3.91 7.35
C LYS A 36 -6.69 -4.94 8.22
N ARG A 37 -7.49 -5.82 8.82
CA ARG A 37 -7.02 -7.03 9.51
C ARG A 37 -6.81 -8.13 8.46
N ILE A 38 -5.64 -8.74 8.46
CA ILE A 38 -5.31 -9.90 7.63
C ILE A 38 -5.05 -11.07 8.56
N TYR A 39 -5.69 -12.19 8.28
CA TYR A 39 -5.41 -13.46 8.93
C TYR A 39 -4.34 -14.21 8.14
N ILE A 40 -3.37 -14.77 8.86
CA ILE A 40 -2.26 -15.55 8.33
C ILE A 40 -2.45 -16.99 8.80
N PRO A 41 -2.83 -17.91 7.91
CA PRO A 41 -3.14 -19.29 8.29
C PRO A 41 -1.96 -20.06 8.88
N GLU A 42 -0.72 -19.79 8.44
CA GLU A 42 0.45 -20.58 8.88
C GLU A 42 0.92 -20.23 10.30
N GLU A 43 0.55 -19.06 10.82
CA GLU A 43 0.95 -18.60 12.16
C GLU A 43 -0.26 -18.46 13.11
N ASP A 44 -1.47 -18.79 12.63
CA ASP A 44 -2.73 -18.62 13.35
C ASP A 44 -2.93 -17.23 13.96
N ARG A 45 -2.43 -16.20 13.27
CA ARG A 45 -2.41 -14.81 13.76
C ARG A 45 -3.19 -13.86 12.86
N THR A 46 -3.87 -12.90 13.47
CA THR A 46 -4.43 -11.75 12.75
C THR A 46 -3.57 -10.51 12.97
N VAL A 47 -3.05 -9.93 11.89
CA VAL A 47 -2.25 -8.71 11.92
C VAL A 47 -3.05 -7.55 11.35
N THR A 48 -3.05 -6.41 12.04
CA THR A 48 -3.66 -5.18 11.54
C THR A 48 -2.62 -4.36 10.79
N LEU A 49 -2.79 -4.20 9.48
CA LEU A 49 -1.85 -3.46 8.63
C LEU A 49 -2.54 -2.31 7.91
N LYS A 50 -1.79 -1.24 7.69
CA LYS A 50 -2.14 -0.14 6.80
C LYS A 50 -1.57 -0.42 5.41
N LEU A 51 -2.46 -0.79 4.51
CA LEU A 51 -2.13 -1.38 3.22
C LEU A 51 -2.62 -0.50 2.08
N CYS A 52 -1.94 -0.57 0.94
CA CYS A 52 -2.49 -0.02 -0.29
C CYS A 52 -3.40 -1.04 -0.98
N ALA A 53 -4.41 -0.57 -1.71
CA ALA A 53 -5.32 -1.45 -2.46
C ALA A 53 -4.59 -2.41 -3.42
N ARG A 54 -3.46 -1.97 -4.01
CA ARG A 54 -2.64 -2.85 -4.87
C ARG A 54 -1.98 -3.99 -4.10
N ALA A 55 -1.52 -3.74 -2.87
CA ALA A 55 -0.94 -4.79 -2.03
C ALA A 55 -2.01 -5.84 -1.70
N LEU A 56 -3.24 -5.40 -1.37
CA LEU A 56 -4.35 -6.32 -1.11
C LEU A 56 -4.65 -7.22 -2.33
N ARG A 57 -4.67 -6.64 -3.54
CA ARG A 57 -4.86 -7.41 -4.77
C ARG A 57 -3.74 -8.44 -5.01
N THR A 58 -2.49 -8.06 -4.75
CA THR A 58 -1.34 -8.95 -4.91
C THR A 58 -1.32 -10.07 -3.88
N MET A 59 -1.68 -9.77 -2.62
CA MET A 59 -1.83 -10.77 -1.55
C MET A 59 -2.86 -11.84 -1.90
N ASN A 60 -4.03 -11.43 -2.42
CA ASN A 60 -5.06 -12.38 -2.83
C ASN A 60 -4.60 -13.26 -4.01
N LYS A 61 -3.73 -12.77 -4.89
CA LYS A 61 -3.23 -13.54 -6.05
C LYS A 61 -2.09 -14.49 -5.68
N LYS A 62 -1.13 -14.06 -4.88
CA LYS A 62 0.10 -14.83 -4.57
C LYS A 62 0.02 -15.64 -3.29
N GLY A 63 -0.98 -15.41 -2.45
CA GLY A 63 -1.01 -15.86 -1.06
C GLY A 63 -0.32 -14.86 -0.13
N VAL A 64 -0.88 -14.71 1.08
CA VAL A 64 -0.45 -13.74 2.10
C VAL A 64 0.98 -14.02 2.56
N GLN A 65 1.29 -15.29 2.86
CA GLN A 65 2.59 -15.75 3.36
C GLN A 65 3.73 -15.41 2.39
N LYS A 66 3.59 -15.87 1.14
CA LYS A 66 4.60 -15.72 0.09
C LYS A 66 4.91 -14.25 -0.17
N TYR A 67 3.87 -13.42 -0.17
CA TYR A 67 4.01 -12.00 -0.40
C TYR A 67 4.71 -11.27 0.75
N LEU A 68 4.45 -11.65 2.00
CA LEU A 68 5.12 -11.05 3.16
C LEU A 68 6.60 -11.44 3.23
N LYS A 69 6.94 -12.72 2.91
CA LYS A 69 8.32 -13.18 2.75
C LYS A 69 9.06 -12.43 1.63
N GLU A 70 8.44 -12.25 0.46
CA GLU A 70 9.02 -11.50 -0.68
C GLU A 70 9.37 -10.06 -0.31
N GLN A 71 8.62 -9.43 0.60
CA GLN A 71 8.85 -8.04 1.02
C GLN A 71 9.83 -7.93 2.21
N GLY A 72 10.38 -9.06 2.69
CA GLY A 72 11.33 -9.07 3.80
C GLY A 72 10.72 -8.65 5.14
N ILE A 73 9.39 -8.68 5.25
CA ILE A 73 8.69 -8.33 6.49
C ILE A 73 8.64 -9.60 7.33
N LYS A 74 9.46 -9.63 8.37
CA LYS A 74 9.34 -10.63 9.44
C LYS A 74 8.09 -10.33 10.25
N ILE A 75 7.25 -11.34 10.42
CA ILE A 75 6.07 -11.33 11.29
C ILE A 75 6.46 -12.02 12.60
#